data_AF-A0AAV9JZJ6-F1
#
_entry.id   AF-A0AAV9JZJ6-F1
#
_cell.length_a   1.000
_cell.length_b   1.000
_cell.length_c   1.000
_cell.angle_alpha   90.00
_cell.angle_beta   90.00
_cell.angle_gamma   90.00
#
_symmetry.space_group_name_H-M   'P 1'
#
loop_
_entity.id
_entity.type
_entity.pdbx_description
1 polymer ?
#
loop_
_entity_poly.entity_id
_entity_poly.type
_entity_poly.pdbx_seq_one_letter_code
_entity_poly.pdbx_strand_id
1 'polypeptide(L)' 'MELRTQLNKWSTIEEAIYKQKSRVQWLKLGDSNTSYFYARMKSRKSQNQITMLTKEDGTIIRDLEEITREAVRFIRTC' A
#
# COMPACT_ATOMS: atom_id res chain seq x y z
N MET A 1 16.02 -5.93 -31.19
CA MET A 1 16.58 -5.33 -29.96
C MET A 1 15.55 -4.49 -29.21
N GLU A 2 14.63 -3.82 -29.90
CA GLU A 2 13.67 -2.86 -29.34
C GLU A 2 12.72 -3.42 -28.26
N LEU A 3 12.17 -4.63 -28.44
CA LEU A 3 11.31 -5.26 -27.42
C LEU A 3 12.03 -5.52 -26.09
N ARG A 4 13.31 -5.92 -26.13
CA ARG A 4 14.09 -6.18 -24.91
C ARG A 4 14.32 -4.88 -24.14
N THR A 5 14.58 -3.79 -24.85
CA THR A 5 14.74 -2.46 -24.26
C THR A 5 13.45 -1.97 -23.62
N GLN A 6 12.31 -2.16 -24.29
CA GLN A 6 11.00 -1.81 -23.73
C GLN A 6 10.68 -2.64 -22.49
N LEU A 7 10.93 -3.95 -22.51
CA LEU A 7 10.73 -4.82 -21.36
C LEU A 7 11.56 -4.39 -20.16
N ASN A 8 12.86 -4.13 -20.36
CA ASN A 8 13.74 -3.66 -19.29
C ASN A 8 13.30 -2.30 -18.73
N LYS A 9 12.83 -1.39 -19.59
CA LYS A 9 12.29 -0.10 -19.17
C LYS A 9 11.09 -0.27 -18.25
N TRP A 10 10.09 -1.07 -18.65
CA TRP A 10 8.89 -1.29 -17.83
C TRP A 10 9.20 -2.04 -16.54
N SER A 11 10.10 -3.02 -16.58
CA SER A 11 10.54 -3.74 -15.38
C SER A 11 11.22 -2.82 -14.36
N THR A 12 12.07 -1.89 -14.83
CA THR A 12 12.74 -0.91 -13.96
C THR A 12 11.72 0.05 -13.32
N ILE A 13 10.72 0.49 -14.08
CA ILE A 13 9.64 1.36 -13.58
C ILE A 13 8.80 0.62 -12.53
N GLU A 14 8.46 -0.64 -12.78
CA GLU A 14 7.71 -1.47 -11.84
C GLU A 14 8.47 -1.64 -10.51
N GLU A 15 9.77 -1.96 -10.57
CA GLU A 15 10.62 -2.06 -9.38
C GLU A 15 10.66 -0.74 -8.60
N ALA A 16 10.73 0.40 -9.30
CA ALA A 16 10.76 1.72 -8.66
C ALA A 16 9.45 2.02 -7.92
N ILE A 17 8.31 1.69 -8.52
CA ILE A 17 6.98 1.85 -7.90
C ILE A 17 6.89 1.00 -6.62
N TYR A 18 7.33 -0.27 -6.67
CA TYR A 18 7.29 -1.15 -5.51
C TYR A 18 8.27 -0.72 -4.42
N LYS A 19 9.46 -0.25 -4.77
CA LYS A 19 10.42 0.31 -3.80
C LYS A 19 9.82 1.52 -3.09
N GLN A 20 9.21 2.45 -3.83
CA GLN A 20 8.59 3.65 -3.25
C GLN A 20 7.46 3.27 -2.28
N LYS A 21 6.54 2.41 -2.71
CA LYS A 21 5.38 2.00 -1.90
C LYS A 21 5.76 1.13 -0.70
N SER A 22 6.81 0.32 -0.80
CA SER A 22 7.30 -0.51 0.32
C SER A 22 8.03 0.30 1.41
N ARG A 23 8.45 1.55 1.11
CA ARG A 23 9.24 2.44 1.98
C ARG A 23 10.57 1.82 2.44
N VAL A 24 11.18 0.99 1.60
CA VAL A 24 12.49 0.39 1.87
C VAL A 24 13.60 1.33 1.40
N GLN A 25 14.45 1.79 2.32
CA GLN A 25 15.53 2.75 2.02
C GLN A 25 16.86 2.10 1.62
N TRP A 26 17.15 0.93 2.17
CA TRP A 26 18.50 0.32 2.13
C TRP A 26 18.80 -0.46 0.83
N LEU A 27 17.77 -0.84 0.07
CA LEU A 27 17.92 -1.60 -1.16
C LEU A 27 18.01 -0.67 -2.37
N LYS A 28 18.93 -0.96 -3.29
CA LYS A 28 19.10 -0.22 -4.54
C LYS A 28 18.12 -0.72 -5.61
N LEU A 29 17.86 0.13 -6.60
CA LEU A 29 17.07 -0.22 -7.78
C LEU A 29 17.97 -1.01 -8.73
N GLY A 30 17.47 -2.05 -9.39
CA GLY A 30 18.23 -2.86 -10.35
C GLY A 30 18.72 -4.21 -9.83
N ASP A 31 18.54 -4.51 -8.54
CA ASP A 31 18.82 -5.84 -7.97
C ASP A 31 17.72 -6.86 -8.30
N SER A 32 16.70 -6.46 -9.08
CA SER A 32 15.52 -7.28 -9.41
C SER A 32 14.78 -7.78 -8.15
N ASN A 33 14.82 -6.99 -7.07
CA ASN A 33 14.25 -7.33 -5.77
C ASN A 33 12.73 -7.06 -5.69
N THR A 34 12.03 -7.12 -6.82
CA THR A 34 10.59 -6.84 -6.95
C THR A 34 9.75 -7.70 -6.01
N SER A 35 10.08 -8.99 -5.86
CA SER A 35 9.42 -9.91 -4.94
C SER A 35 9.50 -9.46 -3.47
N TYR A 36 10.66 -8.95 -3.05
CA TYR A 36 10.84 -8.44 -1.69
C TYR A 36 10.05 -7.15 -1.47
N PHE A 37 10.12 -6.19 -2.41
CA PHE A 37 9.36 -4.96 -2.32
C PHE A 37 7.85 -5.23 -2.27
N TYR A 38 7.38 -6.19 -3.08
CA TYR A 38 5.99 -6.63 -3.08
C TYR A 38 5.59 -7.27 -1.75
N ALA A 39 6.39 -8.19 -1.22
CA ALA A 39 6.14 -8.82 0.07
C ALA A 39 6.08 -7.78 1.21
N ARG A 40 7.02 -6.82 1.22
CA ARG A 40 7.04 -5.74 2.20
C ARG A 40 5.81 -4.84 2.07
N MET A 41 5.42 -4.47 0.85
CA MET A 41 4.17 -3.74 0.60
C MET A 41 2.94 -4.47 1.14
N LYS A 42 2.82 -5.77 0.88
CA LYS A 42 1.68 -6.59 1.35
C LYS A 42 1.62 -6.63 2.88
N SER A 43 2.77 -6.84 3.52
CA SER A 43 2.89 -6.79 4.99
C SER A 43 2.46 -5.44 5.55
N ARG A 44 2.93 -4.33 4.97
CA ARG A 44 2.52 -2.98 5.38
C ARG A 44 1.04 -2.72 5.17
N LYS A 45 0.47 -3.15 4.03
CA LYS A 45 -0.96 -3.03 3.76
C LYS A 45 -1.78 -3.77 4.81
N SER A 46 -1.36 -4.97 5.20
CA SER A 46 -2.03 -5.76 6.24
C SER A 46 -1.91 -5.11 7.62
N GLN A 47 -0.75 -4.55 7.98
CA GLN A 47 -0.54 -3.87 9.26
C GLN A 47 -1.31 -2.57 9.37
N ASN A 48 -1.41 -1.81 8.27
CA ASN A 48 -2.07 -0.51 8.24
C ASN A 48 -3.57 -0.60 7.91
N GLN A 49 -4.12 -1.79 7.71
CA GLN A 49 -5.53 -1.95 7.44
C GLN A 49 -6.33 -1.69 8.72
N ILE A 50 -7.21 -0.68 8.66
CA ILE A 50 -8.19 -0.45 9.72
C ILE A 50 -9.27 -1.53 9.57
N THR A 51 -9.28 -2.47 10.51
CA THR A 51 -10.24 -3.59 10.54
C THR A 51 -11.36 -3.36 11.55
N MET A 52 -11.21 -2.37 12.42
CA MET A 52 -12.18 -2.03 13.45
C MET A 52 -12.09 -0.56 13.81
N LEU A 53 -13.24 0.06 14.07
CA LEU A 53 -13.34 1.44 14.55
C LEU A 53 -14.32 1.49 15.71
N THR A 54 -14.01 2.27 16.74
CA THR A 54 -14.90 2.50 17.89
C THR A 54 -15.49 3.90 17.77
N LYS A 55 -16.82 3.99 17.78
CA LYS A 55 -17.57 5.25 17.76
C LYS A 55 -17.52 5.95 19.12
N GLU A 56 -17.91 7.22 19.15
CA GLU A 56 -18.01 8.01 20.38
C GLU A 56 -19.00 7.42 21.39
N ASP A 57 -20.03 6.72 20.92
CA ASP A 57 -21.03 6.04 21.74
C ASP A 57 -20.55 4.67 22.29
N GLY A 58 -19.31 4.27 22.00
CA GLY A 58 -18.74 2.98 22.40
C GLY A 58 -19.06 1.82 21.45
N THR A 59 -19.83 2.04 20.38
CA THR A 59 -20.15 1.00 19.40
C THR A 59 -18.92 0.62 18.58
N ILE A 60 -18.66 -0.69 18.47
CA ILE A 60 -17.55 -1.24 17.69
C ILE A 60 -18.05 -1.62 16.30
N ILE A 61 -17.49 -0.96 15.28
CA ILE A 61 -17.73 -1.25 13.88
C ILE A 61 -16.62 -2.15 13.36
N ARG A 62 -16.99 -3.23 12.66
CA ARG A 62 -16.05 -4.14 11.98
C ARG A 62 -16.30 -4.22 10.47
N ASP A 63 -17.42 -3.69 10.01
CA ASP A 63 -17.76 -3.66 8.60
C ASP A 63 -16.98 -2.56 7.88
N LEU A 64 -16.40 -2.89 6.72
CA LEU A 64 -15.54 -1.98 5.97
C LEU A 64 -16.33 -0.80 5.39
N GLU A 65 -17.57 -1.02 4.97
CA GLU A 65 -18.42 0.04 4.41
C GLU A 65 -18.81 1.02 5.51
N GLU A 66 -19.18 0.51 6.68
CA GLU A 66 -19.52 1.32 7.84
C GLU A 66 -18.30 2.08 8.41
N ILE A 67 -17.11 1.45 8.47
CA ILE A 67 -15.85 2.15 8.83
C ILE A 67 -15.59 3.31 7.88
N THR A 68 -15.77 3.09 6.57
CA THR A 68 -15.56 4.13 5.54
C THR A 68 -16.54 5.28 5.72
N ARG A 69 -17.81 4.96 5.96
CA ARG A 69 -18.89 5.94 6.19
C ARG A 69 -18.60 6.81 7.42
N GLU A 70 -18.18 6.20 8.52
CA GLU A 70 -17.87 6.91 9.76
C GLU A 70 -16.60 7.77 9.62
N ALA A 71 -15.56 7.26 8.95
CA ALA A 71 -14.35 8.04 8.67
C ALA A 71 -14.64 9.29 7.83
N VAL A 72 -15.49 9.16 6.80
CA VAL A 72 -15.93 10.30 5.98
C VAL A 72 -16.77 11.28 6.79
N ARG A 73 -17.68 10.78 7.65
CA ARG A 73 -18.47 11.63 8.55
C ARG A 73 -17.57 12.45 9.46
N PHE A 74 -16.59 11.83 10.11
CA PHE A 74 -15.66 12.49 11.02
C PHE A 74 -14.87 13.60 10.31
N ILE A 75 -14.27 13.30 9.15
CA ILE A 75 -13.47 14.27 8.39
C ILE A 75 -14.29 15.47 7.90
N ARG A 76 -15.57 15.29 7.58
CA ARG A 76 -16.45 16.37 7.11
C ARG A 76 -17.02 17.25 8.24
N THR A 77 -17.01 16.74 9.48
CA THR A 77 -17.60 17.42 10.64
C THR A 77 -16.57 18.28 11.39
N CYS A 78 -15.28 17.94 11.28
CA CYS A 78 -14.18 18.85 11.63
C CYS A 78 -13.95 19.87 10.51
#